data_AF-A0A349HEQ4-F1
#
_entry.id   AF-A0A349HEQ4-F1
#
_cell.length_a   1.000
_cell.length_b   1.000
_cell.length_c   1.000
_cell.angle_alpha   90.00
_cell.angle_beta   90.00
_cell.angle_gamma   90.00
#
_symmetry.space_group_name_H-M   'P 1'
#
loop_
_entity.id
_entity.type
_entity.pdbx_description
1 polymer ?
#
loop_
_entity_poly.entity_id
_entity_poly.type
_entity_poly.pdbx_seq_one_letter_code
_entity_poly.pdbx_strand_id
1 'polypeptide(L)' 'MSSLYSKIKDLEKDAEMIHTIRDLAKTEGGRLTEFGQNLIYTCAESDVKQADIARILDISPSAVNQHVTKYKK' A
#
# COMPACT_ATOMS: atom_id res chain seq x y z
N MET A 1 5.24 -28.18 14.81
CA MET A 1 4.08 -27.26 14.90
C MET A 1 4.61 -25.90 15.32
N SER A 2 4.34 -24.83 14.58
CA SER A 2 4.70 -23.47 15.04
C SER A 2 3.78 -23.09 16.20
N SER A 3 4.32 -22.45 17.24
CA SER A 3 3.54 -22.04 18.40
C SER A 3 2.65 -20.84 18.06
N LEU A 4 1.58 -20.62 18.82
CA LEU A 4 0.76 -19.41 18.70
C LEU A 4 1.61 -18.15 18.76
N TYR A 5 2.60 -18.12 19.66
CA TYR A 5 3.55 -17.03 19.80
C TYR A 5 4.34 -16.74 18.51
N SER A 6 4.85 -17.76 17.82
CA SER A 6 5.55 -17.54 16.55
C SER A 6 4.64 -16.94 15.48
N LYS A 7 3.37 -17.36 15.40
CA LYS A 7 2.42 -16.81 14.43
C LYS A 7 2.08 -15.35 14.71
N ILE A 8 1.95 -14.98 16.00
CA ILE A 8 1.73 -13.58 16.39
C ILE A 8 2.93 -12.72 15.98
N LYS A 9 4.15 -13.20 16.25
CA LYS A 9 5.38 -12.49 15.89
C LYS A 9 5.52 -12.29 14.38
N ASP A 10 5.08 -13.24 13.57
CA ASP A 10 5.08 -13.09 12.12
C ASP A 10 4.07 -12.02 11.68
N LEU A 11 2.87 -12.00 12.26
CA LEU A 11 1.86 -10.95 12.00
C LEU A 11 2.34 -9.56 12.41
N GLU A 12 3.05 -9.44 13.53
CA GLU A 12 3.63 -8.16 13.99
C GLU A 12 4.63 -7.60 12.97
N LYS A 13 5.48 -8.46 12.39
CA LYS A 13 6.43 -8.05 11.34
C LYS A 13 5.73 -7.61 10.07
N ASP A 14 4.71 -8.35 9.65
CA ASP A 14 3.92 -7.99 8.46
C ASP A 14 3.22 -6.65 8.66
N ALA A 15 2.68 -6.40 9.85
CA ALA A 15 2.08 -5.11 10.21
C ALA A 15 3.10 -3.97 10.20
N GLU A 16 4.28 -4.17 10.79
CA GLU A 16 5.37 -3.18 10.78
C GLU A 16 5.82 -2.81 9.36
N MET A 17 5.92 -3.82 8.48
CA MET A 17 6.21 -3.59 7.07
C MET A 17 5.13 -2.76 6.38
N ILE A 18 3.85 -3.05 6.61
CA ILE A 18 2.74 -2.27 6.06
C ILE A 18 2.79 -0.81 6.56
N HIS A 19 3.08 -0.60 7.84
CA HIS A 19 3.23 0.75 8.40
C HIS A 19 4.39 1.50 7.73
N THR A 20 5.53 0.86 7.59
CA THR A 20 6.71 1.44 6.92
C THR A 20 6.39 1.85 5.48
N ILE A 21 5.66 1.00 4.74
CA ILE A 21 5.24 1.33 3.37
C ILE A 21 4.35 2.58 3.36
N ARG A 22 3.40 2.69 4.31
CA ARG A 22 2.49 3.85 4.40
C ARG A 22 3.24 5.13 4.72
N ASP A 23 4.21 5.07 5.62
CA ASP A 23 5.02 6.23 6.02
C ASP A 23 5.90 6.73 4.88
N LEU A 24 6.39 5.82 4.03
CA LEU A 24 7.13 6.20 2.82
C LEU A 24 6.21 6.69 1.70
N ALA A 25 5.02 6.10 1.59
CA ALA A 25 4.07 6.39 0.51
C ALA A 25 3.31 7.70 0.70
N LYS A 26 3.20 8.21 1.94
CA LYS A 26 2.40 9.39 2.27
C LYS A 26 3.21 10.40 3.07
N THR A 27 2.96 11.68 2.82
CA THR A 27 3.40 12.75 3.72
C THR A 27 2.57 12.75 5.00
N GLU A 28 3.02 13.45 6.04
CA GLU A 28 2.24 13.64 7.28
C GLU A 28 0.85 14.24 7.03
N GLY A 29 0.70 15.05 5.97
CA GLY A 29 -0.58 15.62 5.54
C GLY A 29 -1.45 14.68 4.68
N GLY A 30 -1.07 13.41 4.54
CA GLY A 30 -1.82 12.39 3.81
C GLY A 30 -1.73 12.46 2.28
N ARG A 31 -0.83 13.30 1.73
CA ARG A 31 -0.60 13.36 0.28
C ARG A 31 0.36 12.25 -0.15
N LEU A 32 0.14 11.67 -1.31
CA LEU A 32 1.06 10.65 -1.84
C LEU A 32 2.41 11.27 -2.21
N THR A 33 3.48 10.65 -1.74
CA THR A 33 4.86 10.93 -2.15
C THR A 33 5.11 10.39 -3.56
N GLU A 34 6.27 10.70 -4.13
CA GLU A 34 6.70 10.08 -5.40
C GLU A 34 6.78 8.56 -5.27
N PHE A 35 7.33 8.05 -4.15
CA PHE A 35 7.34 6.63 -3.84
C PHE A 35 5.93 6.03 -3.82
N GLY A 36 4.97 6.69 -3.17
CA GLY A 36 3.58 6.23 -3.11
C GLY A 36 2.89 6.19 -4.48
N GLN A 37 3.17 7.18 -5.34
CA GLN A 37 2.65 7.21 -6.70
C GLN A 37 3.25 6.08 -7.54
N ASN A 38 4.57 5.90 -7.50
CA ASN A 38 5.27 4.82 -8.21
C ASN A 38 4.77 3.45 -7.76
N LEU A 39 4.56 3.26 -6.46
CA LEU A 39 4.00 2.02 -5.91
C LEU A 39 2.60 1.72 -6.47
N ILE A 40 1.72 2.72 -6.53
CA ILE A 40 0.39 2.56 -7.16
C ILE A 40 0.53 2.12 -8.62
N TYR A 41 1.44 2.74 -9.37
CA TYR A 41 1.65 2.43 -10.79
C TYR A 41 2.19 1.03 -10.99
N THR A 42 3.24 0.63 -10.27
CA THR A 42 3.81 -0.72 -10.36
C THR A 42 2.79 -1.79 -9.99
N CYS A 43 1.99 -1.56 -8.94
CA CYS A 43 0.92 -2.48 -8.57
C CYS A 43 -0.15 -2.57 -9.67
N ALA A 44 -0.54 -1.45 -10.27
CA ALA A 44 -1.53 -1.43 -11.35
C ALA A 44 -1.02 -2.09 -12.65
N GLU A 45 0.27 -1.94 -12.98
CA GLU A 45 0.92 -2.64 -14.09
C GLU A 45 1.01 -4.16 -13.86
N SER A 46 1.14 -4.56 -12.59
CA SER A 46 1.15 -5.96 -12.16
C SER A 46 -0.25 -6.56 -11.95
N ASP A 47 -1.30 -5.87 -12.40
CA ASP A 47 -2.72 -6.27 -12.28
C ASP A 47 -3.21 -6.50 -10.83
N VAL A 48 -2.58 -5.81 -9.86
CA VAL A 48 -3.08 -5.79 -8.48
C VAL A 48 -4.38 -5.00 -8.44
N LYS A 49 -5.40 -5.57 -7.79
CA LYS A 49 -6.72 -4.92 -7.68
C LYS A 49 -6.58 -3.59 -6.95
N GLN A 50 -7.18 -2.54 -7.50
CA GLN A 50 -7.16 -1.20 -6.90
C GLN A 50 -7.67 -1.18 -5.45
N ALA A 51 -8.63 -2.06 -5.11
CA ALA A 51 -9.13 -2.21 -3.76
C ALA A 51 -8.06 -2.72 -2.78
N ASP A 52 -7.15 -3.58 -3.23
CA ASP A 52 -6.07 -4.12 -2.39
C ASP A 52 -4.98 -3.06 -2.21
N ILE A 53 -4.63 -2.32 -3.27
CA ILE A 53 -3.72 -1.17 -3.22
C ILE A 53 -4.25 -0.13 -2.22
N ALA A 54 -5.55 0.17 -2.29
CA ALA A 54 -6.21 1.12 -1.39
C ALA A 54 -6.11 0.69 0.09
N ARG A 55 -6.27 -0.62 0.39
CA ARG A 55 -6.12 -1.15 1.75
C ARG A 55 -4.67 -1.09 2.25
N ILE A 56 -3.70 -1.41 1.39
CA ILE A 56 -2.28 -1.35 1.75
C ILE A 56 -1.88 0.09 2.08
N LEU A 57 -2.27 1.05 1.24
CA LEU A 57 -1.91 2.46 1.42
C LEU A 57 -2.82 3.22 2.39
N ASP A 58 -3.91 2.61 2.82
CA ASP A 58 -4.93 3.23 3.68
C ASP A 58 -5.42 4.56 3.06
N ILE A 59 -5.96 4.45 1.85
CA ILE A 59 -6.57 5.54 1.08
C ILE A 59 -7.85 5.06 0.40
N SER A 60 -8.66 5.98 -0.11
CA SER A 60 -9.89 5.60 -0.82
C SER A 60 -9.57 4.93 -2.17
N PRO A 61 -10.37 3.95 -2.63
CA PRO A 61 -10.24 3.39 -3.98
C PRO A 61 -10.35 4.44 -5.08
N SER A 62 -11.13 5.51 -4.83
CA SER A 62 -11.24 6.64 -5.76
C SER A 62 -9.92 7.39 -5.93
N ALA A 63 -9.13 7.54 -4.85
CA ALA A 63 -7.80 8.14 -4.93
C ALA A 63 -6.87 7.30 -5.81
N VAL A 64 -6.85 5.96 -5.60
CA VAL A 64 -6.07 5.04 -6.44
C VAL A 64 -6.46 5.18 -7.91
N ASN A 65 -7.77 5.15 -8.22
CA ASN A 65 -8.25 5.26 -9.60
C ASN A 65 -7.83 6.57 -10.29
N GLN A 66 -7.83 7.70 -9.57
CA GLN A 66 -7.37 8.99 -10.11
C GLN A 66 -5.90 8.95 -10.52
N HIS A 67 -5.05 8.28 -9.75
CA HIS A 67 -3.64 8.11 -10.08
C HIS A 67 -3.44 7.15 -11.26
N VAL A 68 -4.08 5.97 -11.24
CA VAL A 68 -3.97 4.99 -12.33
C VAL A 68 -4.45 5.55 -13.66
N THR A 69 -5.54 6.33 -13.67
CA THR A 69 -6.09 6.93 -14.90
C THR A 69 -5.18 8.02 -15.47
N LYS A 70 -4.49 8.78 -14.62
CA LYS A 70 -3.51 9.79 -15.08
C LYS A 70 -2.30 9.17 -15.76
N TYR A 71 -1.90 7.97 -15.32
CA TYR A 71 -0.74 7.26 -15.86
C TYR A 71 -1.01 6.55 -17.20
N LYS A 72 -2.23 6.06 -17.43
CA LYS A 72 -2.61 5.39 -18.69
C LYS A 72 -2.85 6.34 -19.88
N LYS A 73 -2.60 7.64 -19.74
CA LYS A 73 -2.72 8.64 -20.80
C LYS A 73 -1.36 8.98 -21.37
#